data_AF-A0AAU3IHR3-F1
#
_entry.id   AF-A0AAU3IHR3-F1
#
_cell.length_a   1.000
_cell.length_b   1.000
_cell.length_c   1.000
_cell.angle_alpha   90.00
_cell.angle_beta   90.00
_cell.angle_gamma   90.00
#
_symmetry.space_group_name_H-M   'P 1'
#
loop_
_entity.id
_entity.type
_entity.pdbx_description
1 polymer ?
#
loop_
_entity_poly.entity_id
_entity_poly.type
_entity_poly.pdbx_seq_one_letter_code
_entity_poly.pdbx_strand_id
1 'polypeptide(L)'
;MPYGVDDLFVAGDTHQRIYDNLVSLFQVSTEVVGRSRKLKLNYRTTAEMLAWSMSLLQDEPNDDMGGEIESRAGCRSEVHGARPKSQGFPTQHAELAHPASAVRA
;
A
#
# COMPACT_ATOMS: atom_id res chain seq x y z
N MET A 1 -12.04 -25.57 -7.47
CA MET A 1 -11.85 -25.92 -6.05
C MET A 1 -13.14 -26.56 -5.56
N PRO A 2 -13.16 -27.77 -4.96
CA PRO A 2 -14.16 -28.02 -3.94
C PRO A 2 -13.61 -27.53 -2.58
N TYR A 3 -14.45 -26.81 -1.86
CA TYR A 3 -14.17 -26.14 -0.59
C TYR A 3 -14.57 -27.03 0.59
N GLY A 4 -13.85 -26.95 1.70
CA GLY A 4 -14.19 -27.59 2.97
C GLY A 4 -15.01 -26.67 3.88
N VAL A 5 -15.53 -27.22 4.98
CA VAL A 5 -16.04 -26.42 6.09
C VAL A 5 -14.85 -25.68 6.72
N ASP A 6 -15.01 -24.38 6.99
CA ASP A 6 -14.03 -23.47 7.63
C ASP A 6 -12.81 -23.02 6.81
N ASP A 7 -12.90 -22.95 5.48
CA ASP A 7 -11.86 -22.31 4.65
C ASP A 7 -11.77 -20.78 4.88
N LEU A 8 -10.57 -20.27 5.17
CA LEU A 8 -10.28 -18.84 5.38
C LEU A 8 -9.52 -18.23 4.19
N PHE A 9 -9.91 -17.03 3.78
CA PHE A 9 -9.18 -16.21 2.80
C PHE A 9 -8.81 -14.87 3.42
N VAL A 10 -7.53 -14.51 3.34
CA VAL A 10 -6.98 -13.25 3.88
C VAL A 10 -6.42 -12.42 2.73
N ALA A 11 -6.74 -11.12 2.74
CA ALA A 11 -6.18 -10.13 1.81
C ALA A 11 -5.59 -8.96 2.60
N GLY A 12 -4.45 -8.47 2.15
CA GLY A 12 -3.74 -7.37 2.79
C GLY A 12 -2.64 -6.81 1.89
N ASP A 13 -2.06 -5.71 2.31
CA ASP A 13 -0.91 -5.07 1.67
C ASP A 13 0.14 -4.77 2.76
N THR A 14 1.31 -5.39 2.63
CA THR A 14 2.40 -5.27 3.60
C THR A 14 2.96 -3.86 3.65
N HIS A 15 2.84 -3.09 2.57
CA HIS A 15 3.24 -1.67 2.51
C HIS A 15 2.27 -0.73 3.22
N GLN A 16 1.09 -1.20 3.67
CA GLN A 16 0.08 -0.40 4.37
C GLN A 16 0.03 -0.72 5.87
N ARG A 17 1.12 -1.26 6.40
CA ARG A 17 1.23 -1.61 7.81
C ARG A 17 1.46 -0.36 8.67
N ILE A 18 0.41 0.10 9.34
CA ILE A 18 0.43 1.29 10.22
C ILE A 18 0.28 0.97 11.71
N TYR A 19 0.18 -0.33 12.06
CA TYR A 19 0.06 -0.81 13.44
C TYR A 19 1.14 -1.85 13.74
N ASP A 20 1.69 -1.81 14.96
CA ASP A 20 2.82 -2.65 15.42
C ASP A 20 2.47 -4.12 15.69
N ASN A 21 1.28 -4.60 15.30
CA ASN A 21 0.90 -5.98 15.58
C ASN A 21 1.60 -6.96 14.62
N LEU A 22 2.47 -7.82 15.15
CA LEU A 22 3.24 -8.85 14.45
C LEU A 22 2.54 -10.21 14.58
N VAL A 23 1.48 -10.43 13.80
CA VAL A 23 0.90 -11.78 13.70
C VAL A 23 1.39 -12.40 12.40
N SER A 24 2.29 -13.38 12.50
CA SER A 24 2.64 -14.21 11.36
C SER A 24 1.50 -15.21 11.11
N LEU A 25 0.94 -15.21 9.90
CA LEU A 25 -0.10 -16.18 9.52
C LEU A 25 0.42 -17.64 9.59
N PHE A 26 1.74 -17.83 9.51
CA PHE A 26 2.40 -19.11 9.73
C PHE A 26 2.26 -19.62 11.17
N GLN A 27 2.25 -18.72 12.15
CA GLN A 27 2.13 -19.07 13.57
C GLN A 27 0.70 -19.50 13.95
N VAL A 28 -0.31 -19.15 13.14
CA VAL A 28 -1.73 -19.48 13.39
C VAL A 28 -2.18 -20.71 12.60
N SER A 29 -1.26 -21.62 12.25
CA SER A 29 -1.54 -22.92 11.61
C SER A 29 -2.32 -22.88 10.30
N THR A 30 -2.34 -21.74 9.60
CA THR A 30 -2.95 -21.67 8.26
C THR A 30 -1.88 -22.04 7.24
N GLU A 31 -2.08 -23.14 6.49
CA GLU A 31 -1.23 -23.49 5.34
C GLU A 31 -1.41 -22.45 4.21
N VAL A 32 -0.73 -21.30 4.33
CA VAL A 32 -0.75 -20.21 3.34
C VAL A 32 0.31 -20.39 2.25
N VAL A 33 1.32 -21.23 2.50
CA VAL A 33 2.48 -21.43 1.62
C VAL A 33 2.03 -21.97 0.25
N GLY A 34 2.37 -21.26 -0.82
CA GLY A 34 2.07 -21.63 -2.20
C GLY A 34 0.65 -21.29 -2.70
N ARG A 35 -0.19 -20.65 -1.87
CA ARG A 35 -1.58 -20.26 -2.23
C ARG A 35 -1.80 -18.74 -2.29
N SER A 36 -0.75 -17.94 -2.14
CA SER A 36 -0.84 -16.49 -2.22
C SER A 36 -0.83 -16.00 -3.67
N ARG A 37 -1.51 -14.88 -3.93
CA ARG A 37 -1.45 -14.18 -5.22
C ARG A 37 -1.31 -12.69 -4.99
N LYS A 38 -0.23 -12.12 -5.50
CA LYS A 38 0.00 -10.67 -5.45
C LYS A 38 -0.77 -9.95 -6.55
N LEU A 39 -1.60 -8.98 -6.16
CA LEU A 39 -2.28 -8.10 -7.11
C LEU A 39 -1.38 -6.91 -7.44
N LYS A 40 -1.16 -6.68 -8.73
CA LYS A 40 -0.24 -5.68 -9.28
C LYS A 40 -0.95 -4.55 -10.03
N LEU A 41 -2.27 -4.46 -9.95
CA LEU A 41 -3.03 -3.48 -10.73
C LEU A 41 -3.82 -2.59 -9.78
N ASN A 42 -3.56 -1.29 -9.85
CA ASN A 42 -4.23 -0.26 -9.08
C ASN A 42 -5.26 0.43 -9.97
N TYR A 43 -6.52 0.41 -9.54
CA TYR A 43 -7.64 1.04 -10.24
C TYR A 43 -8.12 2.33 -9.56
N ARG A 44 -7.57 2.70 -8.40
CA ARG A 44 -8.02 3.82 -7.58
C ARG A 44 -7.23 5.10 -7.84
N THR A 45 -5.91 4.99 -7.97
CA THR A 45 -5.00 6.15 -8.06
C THR A 45 -4.32 6.21 -9.42
N THR A 46 -3.91 7.40 -9.85
CA THR A 46 -3.20 7.55 -11.13
C THR A 46 -1.79 6.96 -11.07
N ALA A 47 -1.20 6.68 -12.24
CA ALA A 47 0.17 6.21 -12.38
C ALA A 47 1.17 7.17 -11.73
N GLU A 48 0.94 8.47 -11.80
CA GLU A 48 1.80 9.50 -11.20
C GLU A 48 1.75 9.49 -9.67
N MET A 49 0.56 9.35 -9.09
CA MET A 49 0.40 9.22 -7.63
C MET A 49 1.02 7.93 -7.13
N LEU A 50 0.78 6.81 -7.84
CA LEU A 50 1.34 5.50 -7.50
C LEU A 50 2.88 5.52 -7.54
N ALA A 51 3.47 6.05 -8.61
CA ALA A 51 4.91 6.15 -8.75
C ALA A 51 5.54 7.03 -7.66
N TRP A 52 4.91 8.16 -7.34
CA TRP A 52 5.37 9.04 -6.27
C TRP A 52 5.32 8.35 -4.90
N SER A 53 4.20 7.71 -4.54
CA SER A 53 4.08 6.97 -3.27
C SER A 53 5.07 5.81 -3.17
N MET A 54 5.27 5.06 -4.26
CA MET A 54 6.27 3.99 -4.29
C MET A 54 7.69 4.50 -4.05
N SER A 55 8.01 5.72 -4.52
CA SER A 55 9.33 6.32 -4.29
C SER A 55 9.59 6.61 -2.82
N LEU A 56 8.56 6.94 -2.04
CA LEU A 56 8.66 7.19 -0.59
C LEU A 56 8.86 5.90 0.22
N LEU A 57 8.38 4.76 -0.28
CA LEU A 57 8.47 3.46 0.38
C LEU A 57 9.79 2.72 0.09
N GLN A 58 10.69 3.30 -0.73
CA GLN A 58 11.91 2.62 -1.18
C GLN A 58 12.98 2.42 -0.09
N ASP A 59 12.79 2.99 1.11
CA ASP A 59 13.76 2.90 2.20
C ASP A 59 13.40 1.86 3.29
N GLU A 60 12.28 1.12 3.15
CA GLU A 60 11.82 0.16 4.18
C GLU A 60 11.95 -1.31 3.73
N PRO A 61 12.53 -2.22 4.54
CA PRO A 61 12.54 -3.65 4.26
C PRO A 61 11.11 -4.22 4.35
N ASN A 62 10.68 -4.93 3.29
CA ASN A 62 9.34 -5.48 3.20
C ASN A 62 9.29 -6.91 3.78
N ASP A 63 8.42 -7.13 4.76
CA ASP A 63 8.07 -8.45 5.32
C ASP A 63 6.89 -9.00 4.51
N ASP A 64 7.17 -9.88 3.53
CA ASP A 64 6.11 -10.70 2.95
C ASP A 64 5.58 -11.61 4.07
N MET A 65 4.27 -11.70 4.24
CA MET A 65 3.60 -12.42 5.34
C MET A 65 3.85 -13.96 5.34
N GLY A 66 4.90 -14.42 4.67
CA GLY A 66 5.49 -15.77 4.67
C GLY A 66 7.01 -15.82 4.92
N GLY A 67 7.69 -14.72 5.25
CA GLY A 67 9.09 -14.70 5.69
C GLY A 67 10.16 -14.66 4.59
N GLU A 68 9.80 -14.44 3.32
CA GLU A 68 10.75 -14.31 2.21
C GLU A 68 10.79 -12.87 1.68
N ILE A 69 11.99 -12.30 1.55
CA ILE A 69 12.18 -10.91 1.08
C ILE A 69 12.13 -10.90 -0.45
N GLU A 70 10.94 -10.70 -1.02
CA GLU A 70 10.77 -10.63 -2.48
C GLU A 70 11.15 -9.26 -3.09
N SER A 71 11.70 -9.36 -4.31
CA SER A 71 12.09 -8.28 -5.19
C SER A 71 10.94 -7.29 -5.49
N ARG A 72 11.26 -6.00 -5.28
CA ARG A 72 10.44 -4.80 -5.49
C ARG A 72 9.98 -4.62 -6.95
N ALA A 73 8.90 -3.87 -7.10
CA ALA A 73 8.34 -3.28 -8.33
C ALA A 73 7.43 -4.18 -9.18
N GLY A 74 6.14 -3.89 -9.13
CA GLY A 74 5.18 -4.53 -10.03
C GLY A 74 3.82 -3.88 -10.10
N CYS A 75 3.42 -3.04 -9.13
CA CYS A 75 2.11 -2.41 -9.21
C CYS A 75 2.11 -1.31 -10.28
N ARG A 76 1.10 -1.32 -11.14
CA ARG A 76 0.85 -0.30 -12.18
C ARG A 76 -0.57 0.24 -12.07
N SER A 77 -0.79 1.43 -12.60
CA SER A 77 -2.13 2.00 -12.80
C SER A 77 -2.31 2.32 -14.28
N GLU A 78 -3.51 2.08 -14.80
CA GLU A 78 -3.88 2.42 -16.18
C GLU A 78 -4.49 3.84 -16.26
N VAL A 79 -4.74 4.48 -15.11
CA VAL A 79 -5.30 5.83 -15.03
C VAL A 79 -4.15 6.83 -14.93
N HIS A 80 -4.21 7.91 -15.72
CA HIS A 80 -3.23 9.00 -15.68
C HIS A 80 -3.86 10.30 -15.21
N GLY A 81 -3.06 11.15 -14.56
CA GLY A 81 -3.51 12.46 -14.12
C GLY A 81 -2.37 13.38 -13.70
N ALA A 82 -2.69 14.35 -12.85
CA ALA A 82 -1.71 15.33 -12.40
C ALA A 82 -0.68 14.69 -11.46
N ARG A 83 0.59 15.13 -11.59
CA ARG A 83 1.64 14.75 -10.64
C ARG A 83 1.36 15.38 -9.26
N PRO A 84 1.64 14.65 -8.17
CA PRO A 84 1.60 15.23 -6.83
C PRO A 84 2.46 16.48 -6.73
N LYS A 85 1.94 17.52 -6.06
CA LYS A 85 2.67 18.76 -5.76
C LYS A 85 3.05 18.75 -4.28
N SER A 86 4.33 18.95 -3.97
CA SER A 86 4.80 19.25 -2.62
C SER A 86 5.03 20.75 -2.48
N GLN A 87 4.48 21.35 -1.43
CA GLN A 87 4.66 22.77 -1.13
C GLN A 87 4.91 22.93 0.36
N GLY A 88 6.04 23.55 0.71
CA GLY A 88 6.38 23.90 2.08
C GLY A 88 5.76 25.24 2.48
N PHE A 89 5.48 25.41 3.76
CA PHE A 89 4.99 26.66 4.34
C PHE A 89 5.87 27.09 5.50
N PRO A 90 6.11 28.40 5.69
CA PRO A 90 6.99 28.90 6.75
C PRO A 90 6.37 28.76 8.14
N THR A 91 5.05 28.57 8.24
CA THR A 91 4.33 28.41 9.51
C THR A 91 3.18 27.41 9.36
N GLN A 92 2.83 26.74 10.45
CA GLN A 92 1.65 25.87 10.52
C GLN A 92 0.35 26.64 10.18
N HIS A 93 0.26 27.92 10.55
CA HIS A 93 -0.91 28.74 10.22
C HIS A 93 -1.03 28.96 8.71
N ALA A 94 0.08 29.26 8.02
CA ALA A 94 0.10 29.40 6.57
C ALA A 94 -0.24 28.08 5.86
N GLU A 95 0.22 26.95 6.41
CA GLU A 95 -0.12 25.62 5.91
C GLU A 95 -1.61 25.33 6.02
N LEU A 96 -2.24 25.60 7.16
CA LEU A 96 -3.69 25.35 7.36
C LEU A 96 -4.59 26.28 6.54
N ALA A 97 -4.15 27.52 6.31
CA ALA A 97 -4.91 28.48 5.49
C ALA A 97 -4.95 28.08 4.01
N HIS A 98 -3.92 27.39 3.51
CA HIS A 98 -3.80 27.06 2.08
C HIS A 98 -4.90 26.09 1.58
N PRO A 99 -5.15 24.91 2.20
CA PRO A 99 -6.24 24.02 1.83
C PRO A 99 -7.61 24.69 1.88
N ALA A 100 -7.85 25.55 2.88
CA ALA A 100 -9.11 26.27 3.01
C ALA A 100 -9.39 27.20 1.82
N SER A 101 -8.35 27.80 1.23
CA SER A 101 -8.47 28.60 0.01
C SER A 101 -8.70 27.75 -1.24
N ALA A 102 -8.06 26.57 -1.32
CA ALA A 102 -8.15 25.68 -2.48
C ALA A 102 -9.50 24.96 -2.60
N VAL A 103 -10.15 24.63 -1.48
CA VAL A 103 -11.46 23.95 -1.47
C VAL A 103 -12.64 24.90 -1.76
N ARG A 104 -12.45 26.21 -1.54
CA ARG A 104 -13.49 27.24 -1.73
C ARG A 104 -13.57 27.80 -3.15
N ALA A 105 -12.63 27.46 -4.03
CA ALA A 105 -12.57 27.88 -5.43
C ALA A 105 -13.30 26.87 -6.34
#